data_AF-A0A4S4CIZ1-F1
#
_entry.id   AF-A0A4S4CIZ1-F1
#
_cell.length_a   1.000
_cell.length_b   1.000
_cell.length_c   1.000
_cell.angle_alpha   90.00
_cell.angle_beta   90.00
_cell.angle_gamma   90.00
#
_symmetry.space_group_name_H-M   'P 1'
#
loop_
_entity.id
_entity.type
_entity.pdbx_description
1 polymer ?
#
loop_
_entity_poly.entity_id
_entity_poly.type
_entity_poly.pdbx_seq_one_letter_code
_entity_poly.pdbx_strand_id
1 'polypeptide(L)'
;MSLTLLPDLGDLLRVHPQYNAGTVVELLAFLGAREVLWATSDDPDHPLRDALPAAGVSIREGFMVDWAWADAEHAQLQAFLNQYPQGRERWRDAGRAEHAFAERLTAPMTAATLLAAETMAAAREYHGQIRAALDEGPGTRWRERRLATLAETLASEQGVALLPLDDVPGLLPLLPDASLPDVSAFMPGETSRLRALADRAWRLAEDDDLNALLAALARESGDRITPRAELDAASASIYLAVGDLQTSRDLLERAAHGLTDDQPRSLSGLTLARLGQVRDALGDRELAVRTYRAVLALGYAPQVALETAHAGLNEAFALNLDG
;
A
#
# COMPACT_ATOMS: atom_id res chain seq x y z
N MET A 1 25.97 -6.13 13.80
CA MET A 1 25.29 -4.96 13.22
C MET A 1 24.02 -4.75 14.02
N SER A 2 23.64 -3.50 14.31
CA SER A 2 22.39 -3.21 15.02
C SER A 2 21.19 -3.44 14.11
N LEU A 3 20.03 -3.67 14.71
CA LEU A 3 18.76 -3.75 14.00
C LEU A 3 18.23 -2.32 13.73
N THR A 4 17.80 -2.06 12.50
CA THR A 4 17.17 -0.80 12.10
C THR A 4 15.68 -1.05 11.91
N LEU A 5 14.84 -0.32 12.65
CA LEU A 5 13.39 -0.40 12.51
C LEU A 5 12.94 0.68 11.52
N LEU A 6 12.49 0.25 10.33
CA LEU A 6 11.99 1.15 9.29
C LEU A 6 10.46 1.12 9.28
N PRO A 7 9.78 2.23 9.61
CA PRO A 7 8.33 2.28 9.60
C PRO A 7 7.75 2.16 8.18
N ASP A 8 6.73 1.34 8.09
CA ASP A 8 5.89 1.11 6.93
C ASP A 8 4.52 1.75 7.14
N LEU A 9 4.02 2.37 6.08
CA LEU A 9 2.74 3.07 6.07
C LEU A 9 1.62 2.25 5.38
N GLY A 10 1.92 1.03 4.93
CA GLY A 10 0.90 0.22 4.27
C GLY A 10 0.47 0.84 2.93
N ASP A 11 -0.83 0.81 2.68
CA ASP A 11 -1.42 1.42 1.49
C ASP A 11 -1.29 2.94 1.42
N LEU A 12 -1.03 3.63 2.54
CA LEU A 12 -0.78 5.07 2.53
C LEU A 12 0.47 5.43 1.73
N LEU A 13 1.38 4.47 1.47
CA LEU A 13 2.50 4.67 0.53
C LEU A 13 2.03 5.08 -0.88
N ARG A 14 0.80 4.75 -1.28
CA ARG A 14 0.21 5.16 -2.57
C ARG A 14 -0.35 6.58 -2.55
N VAL A 15 -0.49 7.15 -1.36
CA VAL A 15 -1.11 8.46 -1.13
C VAL A 15 -0.05 9.55 -0.97
N HIS A 16 1.10 9.24 -0.38
CA HIS A 16 2.15 10.21 -0.07
C HIS A 16 3.16 10.40 -1.21
N PRO A 17 3.20 11.57 -1.86
CA PRO A 17 4.14 11.80 -2.97
C PRO A 17 5.61 11.78 -2.52
N GLN A 18 5.88 12.11 -1.26
CA GLN A 18 7.23 12.28 -0.71
C GLN A 18 7.66 11.14 0.23
N TYR A 19 6.80 10.14 0.43
CA TYR A 19 7.13 8.89 1.13
C TYR A 19 6.28 7.75 0.56
N ASN A 20 6.70 7.26 -0.61
CA ASN A 20 6.04 6.17 -1.32
C ASN A 20 6.95 4.93 -1.42
N ALA A 21 6.50 3.91 -2.14
CA ALA A 21 7.26 2.67 -2.34
C ALA A 21 8.66 2.90 -2.95
N GLY A 22 8.79 3.86 -3.87
CA GLY A 22 10.07 4.28 -4.44
C GLY A 22 10.99 4.92 -3.39
N THR A 23 10.42 5.73 -2.48
CA THR A 23 11.16 6.33 -1.37
C THR A 23 11.69 5.29 -0.40
N VAL A 24 10.89 4.27 -0.08
CA VAL A 24 11.35 3.15 0.77
C VAL A 24 12.51 2.42 0.10
N VAL A 25 12.44 2.15 -1.20
CA VAL A 25 13.57 1.54 -1.93
C VAL A 25 14.82 2.40 -1.87
N GLU A 26 14.71 3.69 -2.19
CA GLU A 26 15.85 4.61 -2.17
C GLU A 26 16.46 4.72 -0.76
N LEU A 27 15.62 4.70 0.27
CA LEU A 27 16.05 4.70 1.66
C LEU A 27 16.79 3.42 2.04
N LEU A 28 16.31 2.25 1.61
CA LEU A 28 17.01 0.98 1.80
C LEU A 28 18.37 0.96 1.09
N ALA A 29 18.44 1.50 -0.14
CA ALA A 29 19.69 1.66 -0.86
C ALA A 29 20.66 2.61 -0.13
N PHE A 30 20.15 3.72 0.42
CA PHE A 30 20.92 4.67 1.25
C PHE A 30 21.48 3.99 2.51
N LEU A 31 20.71 3.11 3.14
CA LEU A 31 21.13 2.30 4.29
C LEU A 31 22.05 1.13 3.92
N GLY A 32 22.28 0.89 2.62
CA GLY A 32 23.07 -0.24 2.13
C GLY A 32 22.40 -1.60 2.30
N ALA A 33 21.08 -1.64 2.51
CA ALA A 33 20.30 -2.85 2.71
C ALA A 33 19.94 -3.49 1.35
N ARG A 34 20.18 -4.81 1.24
CA ARG A 34 19.78 -5.63 0.08
C ARG A 34 18.72 -6.69 0.43
N GLU A 35 18.38 -6.78 1.69
CA GLU A 35 17.36 -7.65 2.23
C GLU A 35 16.65 -6.89 3.35
N VAL A 36 15.35 -7.14 3.50
CA VAL A 36 14.54 -6.65 4.61
C VAL A 36 13.86 -7.79 5.35
N LEU A 37 13.74 -7.63 6.66
CA LEU A 37 12.94 -8.50 7.50
C LEU A 37 11.49 -8.03 7.42
N TRP A 38 10.61 -8.86 6.87
CA TRP A 38 9.22 -8.50 6.60
C TRP A 38 8.33 -8.76 7.82
N ALA A 39 8.10 -7.72 8.62
CA ALA A 39 7.32 -7.76 9.86
C ALA A 39 6.13 -6.77 9.84
N THR A 40 5.62 -6.44 8.64
CA THR A 40 4.62 -5.39 8.42
C THR A 40 3.21 -5.93 8.19
N SER A 41 2.92 -6.47 7.00
CA SER A 41 1.58 -6.85 6.55
C SER A 41 1.57 -8.20 5.80
N ASP A 42 0.50 -8.98 5.93
CA ASP A 42 0.24 -10.18 5.11
C ASP A 42 -0.42 -9.83 3.79
N ASP A 43 -0.83 -8.57 3.61
CA ASP A 43 -1.47 -8.12 2.40
C ASP A 43 -0.58 -8.42 1.19
N PRO A 44 -1.03 -9.29 0.26
CA PRO A 44 -0.29 -9.51 -0.96
C PRO A 44 -0.24 -8.21 -1.78
N ASP A 45 -1.28 -7.39 -1.79
CA ASP A 45 -1.37 -6.21 -2.66
C ASP A 45 -0.54 -5.01 -2.15
N HIS A 46 0.17 -5.22 -1.03
CA HIS A 46 1.02 -4.22 -0.42
C HIS A 46 2.05 -3.65 -1.41
N PRO A 47 2.16 -2.31 -1.56
CA PRO A 47 3.01 -1.67 -2.58
C PRO A 47 4.47 -2.14 -2.59
N LEU A 48 5.04 -2.39 -1.42
CA LEU A 48 6.43 -2.86 -1.30
C LEU A 48 6.65 -4.29 -1.82
N ARG A 49 5.60 -5.11 -1.98
CA ARG A 49 5.68 -6.47 -2.54
C ARG A 49 6.07 -6.46 -4.03
N ASP A 50 5.75 -5.39 -4.73
CA ASP A 50 6.18 -5.13 -6.11
C ASP A 50 7.52 -4.38 -6.13
N ALA A 51 7.62 -3.28 -5.36
CA ALA A 51 8.74 -2.35 -5.47
C ALA A 51 10.07 -2.93 -5.00
N LEU A 52 10.09 -3.70 -3.89
CA LEU A 52 11.34 -4.21 -3.34
C LEU A 52 12.00 -5.24 -4.26
N PRO A 53 11.32 -6.29 -4.74
CA PRO A 53 11.94 -7.24 -5.66
C PRO A 53 12.33 -6.60 -7.00
N ALA A 54 11.52 -5.66 -7.51
CA ALA A 54 11.85 -4.90 -8.71
C ALA A 54 13.16 -4.10 -8.57
N ALA A 55 13.44 -3.60 -7.36
CA ALA A 55 14.69 -2.94 -7.01
C ALA A 55 15.86 -3.91 -6.74
N GLY A 56 15.61 -5.21 -6.68
CA GLY A 56 16.60 -6.23 -6.30
C GLY A 56 16.82 -6.32 -4.79
N VAL A 57 15.85 -5.88 -3.98
CA VAL A 57 15.84 -6.07 -2.52
C VAL A 57 15.06 -7.34 -2.20
N SER A 58 15.71 -8.29 -1.52
CA SER A 58 15.08 -9.53 -1.06
C SER A 58 14.15 -9.29 0.12
N ILE A 59 13.03 -10.00 0.15
CA ILE A 59 12.09 -9.99 1.27
C ILE A 59 12.28 -11.28 2.06
N ARG A 60 12.67 -11.16 3.33
CA ARG A 60 12.77 -12.30 4.25
C ARG A 60 11.50 -12.39 5.08
N GLU A 61 10.72 -13.43 4.81
CA GLU A 61 9.48 -13.74 5.51
C GLU A 61 9.72 -14.39 6.88
N GLY A 62 8.62 -14.58 7.63
CA GLY A 62 8.61 -15.38 8.86
C GLY A 62 8.65 -14.56 10.16
N PHE A 63 8.57 -13.24 10.08
CA PHE A 63 8.47 -12.36 11.25
C PHE A 63 7.04 -12.00 11.61
N MET A 64 6.09 -12.32 10.74
CA MET A 64 4.69 -12.15 11.05
C MET A 64 4.15 -13.32 11.86
N VAL A 65 3.22 -13.01 12.75
CA VAL A 65 2.46 -13.99 13.52
C VAL A 65 1.02 -13.96 13.03
N ASP A 66 0.33 -15.10 13.08
CA ASP A 66 -1.10 -15.18 12.81
C ASP A 66 -1.90 -14.47 13.91
N TRP A 67 -2.60 -13.39 13.51
CA TRP A 67 -3.41 -12.56 14.40
C TRP A 67 -4.91 -12.78 14.27
N ALA A 68 -5.37 -13.82 13.56
CA ALA A 68 -6.81 -14.06 13.36
C ALA A 68 -7.60 -14.15 14.68
N TRP A 69 -6.95 -14.59 15.76
CA TRP A 69 -7.53 -14.61 17.10
C TRP A 69 -7.80 -13.20 17.66
N ALA A 70 -6.92 -12.23 17.39
CA ALA A 70 -7.04 -10.85 17.85
C ALA A 70 -8.17 -10.14 17.12
N ASP A 71 -8.31 -10.36 15.81
CA ASP A 71 -9.42 -9.83 15.01
C ASP A 71 -10.76 -10.39 15.51
N ALA A 72 -10.80 -11.69 15.81
CA ALA A 72 -11.98 -12.32 16.39
C ALA A 72 -12.34 -11.74 17.78
N GLU A 73 -11.36 -11.51 18.65
CA GLU A 73 -11.57 -10.86 19.95
C GLU A 73 -12.01 -9.40 19.82
N HIS A 74 -11.43 -8.65 18.87
CA HIS A 74 -11.82 -7.27 18.58
C HIS A 74 -13.27 -7.19 18.09
N ALA A 75 -13.66 -8.07 17.15
CA ALA A 75 -15.04 -8.16 16.66
C ALA A 75 -16.04 -8.51 17.78
N GLN A 76 -15.67 -9.42 18.70
CA GLN A 76 -16.49 -9.75 19.87
C GLN A 76 -16.63 -8.57 20.83
N LEU A 77 -15.54 -7.86 21.13
CA LEU A 77 -15.57 -6.63 21.92
C LEU A 77 -16.50 -5.60 21.26
N GLN A 78 -16.42 -5.48 19.94
CA GLN A 78 -17.24 -4.54 19.20
C GLN A 78 -18.73 -4.84 19.35
N ALA A 79 -19.10 -6.11 19.13
CA ALA A 79 -20.46 -6.58 19.32
C ALA A 79 -20.96 -6.40 20.76
N PHE A 80 -20.10 -6.60 21.76
CA PHE A 80 -20.43 -6.42 23.18
C PHE A 80 -20.68 -4.94 23.53
N LEU A 81 -19.74 -4.05 23.20
CA LEU A 81 -19.85 -2.63 23.53
C LEU A 81 -21.06 -1.96 22.87
N ASN A 82 -21.43 -2.39 21.66
CA ASN A 82 -22.59 -1.85 20.96
C ASN A 82 -23.93 -2.14 21.66
N GLN A 83 -24.00 -3.16 22.53
CA GLN A 83 -25.22 -3.50 23.28
C GLN A 83 -25.55 -2.46 24.37
N TYR A 84 -24.55 -1.71 24.87
CA TYR A 84 -24.72 -0.81 26.02
C TYR A 84 -24.51 0.67 25.63
N PRO A 85 -25.29 1.62 26.16
CA PRO A 85 -25.09 3.05 25.89
C PRO A 85 -23.68 3.55 26.22
N GLN A 86 -23.14 3.15 27.37
CA GLN A 86 -21.77 3.49 27.78
C GLN A 86 -20.74 2.86 26.84
N GLY A 87 -20.94 1.61 26.40
CA GLY A 87 -20.02 0.95 25.46
C GLY A 87 -19.99 1.64 24.09
N ARG A 88 -21.12 2.16 23.61
CA ARG A 88 -21.16 2.98 22.39
C ARG A 88 -20.41 4.31 22.53
N GLU A 89 -20.44 4.92 23.71
CA GLU A 89 -19.66 6.14 23.99
C GLU A 89 -18.16 5.85 23.94
N ARG A 90 -17.72 4.78 24.61
CA ARG A 90 -16.34 4.27 24.53
C ARG A 90 -15.88 4.03 23.09
N TRP A 91 -16.75 3.45 22.26
CA TRP A 91 -16.44 3.26 20.85
C TRP A 91 -16.29 4.55 20.06
N ARG A 92 -17.14 5.53 20.33
CA ARG A 92 -17.00 6.85 19.71
C ARG A 92 -15.71 7.54 20.13
N ASP A 93 -15.29 7.35 21.37
CA ASP A 93 -14.04 7.91 21.89
C ASP A 93 -12.82 7.29 21.21
N ALA A 94 -12.80 5.96 21.08
CA ALA A 94 -11.79 5.25 20.32
C ALA A 94 -11.78 5.66 18.84
N GLY A 95 -12.96 5.79 18.21
CA GLY A 95 -13.07 6.25 16.82
C GLY A 95 -12.60 7.70 16.62
N ARG A 96 -12.75 8.58 17.62
CA ARG A 96 -12.17 9.94 17.56
C ARG A 96 -10.64 9.91 17.61
N ALA A 97 -10.06 9.04 18.44
CA ALA A 97 -8.61 8.87 18.51
C ALA A 97 -8.05 8.32 17.19
N GLU A 98 -8.72 7.33 16.61
CA GLU A 98 -8.37 6.75 15.30
C GLU A 98 -8.46 7.80 14.19
N HIS A 99 -9.55 8.56 14.13
CA HIS A 99 -9.71 9.61 13.13
C HIS A 99 -8.63 10.69 13.25
N ALA A 100 -8.35 11.19 14.46
CA ALA A 100 -7.33 12.21 14.68
C ALA A 100 -5.93 11.73 14.26
N PHE A 101 -5.61 10.45 14.50
CA PHE A 101 -4.34 9.88 14.08
C PHE A 101 -4.30 9.66 12.56
N ALA A 102 -5.39 9.18 11.95
CA ALA A 102 -5.52 9.03 10.50
C ALA A 102 -5.41 10.38 9.77
N GLU A 103 -6.00 11.47 10.28
CA GLU A 103 -5.83 12.83 9.72
C GLU A 103 -4.36 13.25 9.69
N ARG A 104 -3.61 12.91 10.74
CA ARG A 104 -2.16 13.18 10.79
C ARG A 104 -1.39 12.33 9.79
N LEU A 105 -1.71 11.04 9.68
CA LEU A 105 -1.03 10.14 8.76
C LEU A 105 -1.36 10.43 7.31
N THR A 106 -2.52 11.01 7.00
CA THR A 106 -2.90 11.38 5.63
C THR A 106 -2.35 12.75 5.19
N ALA A 107 -1.81 13.54 6.12
CA ALA A 107 -1.07 14.76 5.78
C ALA A 107 0.22 14.44 4.99
N PRO A 108 0.77 15.38 4.20
CA PRO A 108 2.01 15.15 3.45
C PRO A 108 3.16 14.67 4.35
N MET A 109 3.66 13.44 4.07
CA MET A 109 4.75 12.82 4.81
C MET A 109 6.02 12.72 3.95
N THR A 110 7.16 12.97 4.60
CA THR A 110 8.52 12.68 4.15
C THR A 110 9.15 11.64 5.08
N ALA A 111 10.29 11.05 4.68
CA ALA A 111 11.05 10.16 5.56
C ALA A 111 11.44 10.85 6.88
N ALA A 112 11.86 12.11 6.83
CA ALA A 112 12.24 12.89 8.01
C ALA A 112 11.06 13.12 8.96
N THR A 113 9.88 13.49 8.44
CA THR A 113 8.69 13.70 9.27
C THR A 113 8.12 12.40 9.82
N LEU A 114 8.24 11.29 9.09
CA LEU A 114 7.81 9.96 9.55
C LEU A 114 8.66 9.49 10.74
N LEU A 115 9.97 9.66 10.65
CA LEU A 115 10.93 9.23 11.66
C LEU A 115 11.10 10.25 12.80
N ALA A 116 10.43 11.40 12.72
CA ALA A 116 10.49 12.45 13.73
C ALA A 116 9.90 12.00 15.08
N ALA A 117 10.45 12.55 16.18
CA ALA A 117 10.01 12.24 17.53
C ALA A 117 8.52 12.57 17.76
N GLU A 118 8.03 13.61 17.09
CA GLU A 118 6.65 14.07 17.13
C GLU A 118 5.69 13.01 16.56
N THR A 119 6.06 12.34 15.48
CA THR A 119 5.23 11.28 14.87
C THR A 119 5.22 10.04 15.74
N MET A 120 6.38 9.66 16.29
CA MET A 120 6.48 8.57 17.27
C MET A 120 5.67 8.85 18.55
N ALA A 121 5.63 10.12 18.99
CA ALA A 121 4.82 10.55 20.12
C ALA A 121 3.32 10.48 19.82
N ALA A 122 2.90 10.88 18.62
CA ALA A 122 1.51 10.81 18.19
C ALA A 122 0.98 9.38 18.15
N ALA A 123 1.76 8.44 17.62
CA ALA A 123 1.42 7.02 17.64
C ALA A 123 1.29 6.50 19.08
N ARG A 124 2.21 6.87 20.00
CA ARG A 124 2.09 6.51 21.43
C ARG A 124 0.83 7.09 22.07
N GLU A 125 0.51 8.34 21.75
CA GLU A 125 -0.68 9.02 22.26
C GLU A 125 -1.96 8.34 21.77
N TYR A 126 -2.05 8.03 20.47
CA TYR A 126 -3.15 7.27 19.87
C TYR A 126 -3.38 5.96 20.64
N HIS A 127 -2.34 5.15 20.83
CA HIS A 127 -2.47 3.88 21.57
C HIS A 127 -2.85 4.08 23.04
N GLY A 128 -2.39 5.14 23.67
CA GLY A 128 -2.80 5.52 25.03
C GLY A 128 -4.29 5.88 25.10
N GLN A 129 -4.79 6.63 24.12
CA GLN A 129 -6.20 7.00 24.00
C GLN A 129 -7.08 5.78 23.73
N ILE A 130 -6.66 4.86 22.84
CA ILE A 130 -7.37 3.60 22.60
C ILE A 130 -7.44 2.76 23.88
N ARG A 131 -6.34 2.64 24.63
CA ARG A 131 -6.33 1.93 25.92
C ARG A 131 -7.25 2.57 26.95
N ALA A 132 -7.25 3.89 27.07
CA ALA A 132 -8.15 4.60 27.97
C ALA A 132 -9.62 4.44 27.55
N ALA A 133 -9.89 4.48 26.24
CA ALA A 133 -11.23 4.36 25.69
C ALA A 133 -11.81 2.95 25.85
N LEU A 134 -11.01 1.89 25.71
CA LEU A 134 -11.49 0.50 25.65
C LEU A 134 -11.17 -0.38 26.89
N ASP A 135 -10.43 0.17 27.87
CA ASP A 135 -9.79 -0.55 28.98
C ASP A 135 -8.76 -1.60 28.53
N GLU A 136 -8.05 -2.15 29.52
CA GLU A 136 -7.25 -3.36 29.34
C GLU A 136 -8.15 -4.58 29.11
N GLY A 137 -8.01 -5.25 27.96
CA GLY A 137 -8.85 -6.39 27.63
C GLY A 137 -8.68 -6.87 26.18
N PRO A 138 -9.70 -7.56 25.61
CA PRO A 138 -9.63 -8.12 24.25
C PRO A 138 -9.34 -7.05 23.17
N GLY A 139 -9.66 -5.78 23.43
CA GLY A 139 -9.41 -4.68 22.49
C GLY A 139 -7.97 -4.19 22.42
N THR A 140 -7.13 -4.49 23.42
CA THR A 140 -5.79 -3.86 23.58
C THR A 140 -4.68 -4.84 23.96
N ARG A 141 -4.99 -5.98 24.57
CA ARG A 141 -4.01 -7.02 24.95
C ARG A 141 -3.32 -7.67 23.76
N TRP A 142 -4.02 -7.75 22.63
CA TRP A 142 -3.46 -8.31 21.41
C TRP A 142 -2.20 -7.55 20.97
N ARG A 143 -2.20 -6.22 21.11
CA ARG A 143 -1.07 -5.39 20.74
C ARG A 143 0.14 -5.64 21.63
N GLU A 144 -0.04 -5.70 22.95
CA GLU A 144 1.07 -6.01 23.87
C GLU A 144 1.68 -7.38 23.57
N ARG A 145 0.83 -8.40 23.36
CA ARG A 145 1.29 -9.74 22.96
C ARG A 145 2.01 -9.70 21.61
N ARG A 146 1.49 -8.94 20.64
CA ARG A 146 2.12 -8.73 19.34
C ARG A 146 3.50 -8.13 19.45
N LEU A 147 3.64 -7.03 20.18
CA LEU A 147 4.93 -6.37 20.37
C LEU A 147 5.92 -7.27 21.12
N ALA A 148 5.47 -8.03 22.12
CA ALA A 148 6.33 -8.98 22.84
C ALA A 148 6.84 -10.11 21.91
N THR A 149 5.95 -10.76 21.15
CA THR A 149 6.34 -11.84 20.22
C THR A 149 7.22 -11.32 19.08
N LEU A 150 6.92 -10.14 18.53
CA LEU A 150 7.77 -9.50 17.51
C LEU A 150 9.15 -9.17 18.09
N ALA A 151 9.21 -8.61 19.30
CA ALA A 151 10.48 -8.31 19.95
C ALA A 151 11.31 -9.59 20.20
N GLU A 152 10.69 -10.67 20.67
CA GLU A 152 11.36 -11.97 20.84
C GLU A 152 11.92 -12.50 19.52
N THR A 153 11.15 -12.37 18.43
CA THR A 153 11.56 -12.87 17.10
C THR A 153 12.67 -12.01 16.49
N LEU A 154 12.65 -10.70 16.74
CA LEU A 154 13.63 -9.75 16.18
C LEU A 154 14.87 -9.56 17.05
N ALA A 155 14.87 -10.00 18.32
CA ALA A 155 15.97 -9.75 19.26
C ALA A 155 17.33 -10.31 18.81
N SER A 156 17.35 -11.41 18.04
CA SER A 156 18.58 -11.99 17.49
C SER A 156 18.91 -11.54 16.06
N GLU A 157 18.07 -10.71 15.46
CA GLU A 157 18.19 -10.30 14.07
C GLU A 157 19.01 -9.03 13.88
N GLN A 158 19.50 -8.84 12.65
CA GLN A 158 20.30 -7.69 12.25
C GLN A 158 19.84 -7.21 10.87
N GLY A 159 20.16 -5.96 10.53
CA GLY A 159 19.78 -5.37 9.24
C GLY A 159 18.56 -4.46 9.38
N VAL A 160 17.69 -4.44 8.38
CA VAL A 160 16.51 -3.56 8.35
C VAL A 160 15.23 -4.38 8.48
N ALA A 161 14.41 -4.08 9.48
CA ALA A 161 13.07 -4.62 9.63
C ALA A 161 12.02 -3.61 9.20
N LEU A 162 11.14 -4.01 8.28
CA LEU A 162 9.94 -3.25 7.91
C LEU A 162 8.81 -3.60 8.87
N LEU A 163 8.25 -2.59 9.52
CA LEU A 163 7.28 -2.72 10.60
C LEU A 163 6.17 -1.69 10.43
N PRO A 164 4.91 -1.98 10.80
CA PRO A 164 3.86 -0.98 10.74
C PRO A 164 4.24 0.18 11.67
N LEU A 165 4.05 1.42 11.21
CA LEU A 165 4.36 2.62 11.99
C LEU A 165 3.83 2.54 13.44
N ASP A 166 2.64 1.95 13.62
CA ASP A 166 1.94 1.86 14.89
C ASP A 166 2.64 0.98 15.93
N ASP A 167 3.46 0.02 15.46
CA ASP A 167 4.18 -0.91 16.32
C ASP A 167 5.55 -0.36 16.74
N VAL A 168 6.18 0.45 15.88
CA VAL A 168 7.55 0.94 16.05
C VAL A 168 7.78 1.64 17.41
N PRO A 169 6.94 2.60 17.86
CA PRO A 169 7.15 3.24 19.16
C PRO A 169 7.05 2.29 20.35
N GLY A 170 6.29 1.20 20.22
CA GLY A 170 6.12 0.17 21.25
C GLY A 170 7.24 -0.87 21.24
N LEU A 171 7.87 -1.10 20.08
CA LEU A 171 8.99 -2.04 19.93
C LEU A 171 10.33 -1.45 20.37
N LEU A 172 10.57 -0.15 20.16
CA LEU A 172 11.84 0.50 20.51
C LEU A 172 12.30 0.22 21.98
N PRO A 173 11.42 0.30 23.00
CA PRO A 173 11.82 -0.03 24.38
C PRO A 173 12.06 -1.52 24.63
N LEU A 174 11.48 -2.41 23.81
CA LEU A 174 11.63 -3.87 23.94
C LEU A 174 12.89 -4.40 23.23
N LEU A 175 13.45 -3.60 22.31
CA LEU A 175 14.62 -3.93 21.50
C LEU A 175 15.71 -2.86 21.76
N PRO A 176 16.48 -2.96 22.86
CA PRO A 176 17.42 -1.91 23.27
C PRO A 176 18.57 -1.68 22.28
N ASP A 177 18.90 -2.68 21.48
CA ASP A 177 19.93 -2.61 20.43
C ASP A 177 19.38 -2.16 19.06
N ALA A 178 18.07 -1.92 18.98
CA ALA A 178 17.42 -1.44 17.77
C ALA A 178 17.33 0.09 17.74
N SER A 179 17.34 0.66 16.53
CA SER A 179 17.26 2.11 16.33
C SER A 179 16.45 2.47 15.09
N LEU A 180 15.99 3.72 15.05
CA LEU A 180 15.48 4.32 13.82
C LEU A 180 16.66 4.76 12.94
N PRO A 181 16.53 4.69 11.60
CA PRO A 181 17.59 5.15 10.71
C PRO A 181 17.80 6.67 10.81
N ASP A 182 19.05 7.12 10.73
CA ASP A 182 19.37 8.54 10.53
C ASP A 182 19.17 8.91 9.06
N VAL A 183 18.16 9.75 8.82
CA VAL A 183 17.77 10.20 7.47
C VAL A 183 18.12 11.67 7.22
N SER A 184 18.95 12.29 8.07
CA SER A 184 19.32 13.71 7.95
C SER A 184 19.99 14.06 6.62
N ALA A 185 20.72 13.10 6.02
CA ALA A 185 21.38 13.25 4.72
C ALA A 185 20.61 12.58 3.56
N PHE A 186 19.44 12.00 3.82
CA PHE A 186 18.64 11.31 2.81
C PHE A 186 17.73 12.31 2.07
N MET A 187 17.74 12.22 0.74
CA MET A 187 16.81 12.94 -0.12
C MET A 187 16.18 11.98 -1.13
N PRO A 188 14.84 11.96 -1.26
CA PRO A 188 14.19 11.20 -2.32
C PRO A 188 14.66 11.64 -3.70
N GLY A 189 14.88 10.67 -4.58
CA GLY A 189 15.38 10.85 -5.93
C GLY A 189 14.32 10.61 -6.99
N GLU A 190 14.79 10.19 -8.15
CA GLU A 190 13.98 10.04 -9.35
C GLU A 190 12.98 8.89 -9.27
N THR A 191 13.36 7.78 -8.61
CA THR A 191 12.48 6.63 -8.41
C THR A 191 11.27 7.03 -7.57
N SER A 192 11.49 7.79 -6.50
CA SER A 192 10.42 8.35 -5.66
C SER A 192 9.49 9.26 -6.46
N ARG A 193 10.06 10.16 -7.27
CA ARG A 193 9.28 11.11 -8.10
C ARG A 193 8.42 10.37 -9.12
N LEU A 194 8.99 9.40 -9.83
CA LEU A 194 8.30 8.64 -10.85
C LEU A 194 7.18 7.78 -10.26
N ARG A 195 7.43 7.13 -9.13
CA ARG A 195 6.42 6.36 -8.40
C ARG A 195 5.25 7.25 -7.95
N ALA A 196 5.53 8.43 -7.43
CA ALA A 196 4.50 9.40 -7.03
C ALA A 196 3.61 9.81 -8.21
N LEU A 197 4.21 10.02 -9.39
CA LEU A 197 3.47 10.35 -10.61
C LEU A 197 2.52 9.22 -11.01
N ALA A 198 3.01 7.98 -11.03
CA ALA A 198 2.20 6.82 -11.38
C ALA A 198 1.09 6.55 -10.34
N ASP A 199 1.38 6.67 -9.04
CA ASP A 199 0.38 6.51 -7.97
C ASP A 199 -0.72 7.58 -8.05
N ARG A 200 -0.38 8.82 -8.40
CA ARG A 200 -1.39 9.86 -8.66
C ARG A 200 -2.24 9.51 -9.88
N ALA A 201 -1.63 9.05 -10.96
CA ALA A 201 -2.34 8.67 -12.18
C ALA A 201 -3.26 7.45 -12.01
N TRP A 202 -2.90 6.49 -11.15
CA TRP A 202 -3.78 5.36 -10.84
C TRP A 202 -4.97 5.75 -9.97
N ARG A 203 -4.79 6.68 -9.03
CA ARG A 203 -5.86 7.10 -8.13
C ARG A 203 -6.87 8.00 -8.83
N LEU A 204 -6.37 8.99 -9.59
CA LEU A 204 -7.13 10.13 -10.10
C LEU A 204 -7.91 10.88 -9.01
N ALA A 205 -8.13 12.16 -9.20
CA ALA A 205 -9.16 12.89 -8.45
C ALA A 205 -9.84 13.90 -9.35
N GLU A 206 -11.01 14.35 -8.92
CA GLU A 206 -11.85 15.31 -9.65
C GLU A 206 -11.13 16.62 -9.96
N ASP A 207 -10.16 17.01 -9.14
CA ASP A 207 -9.39 18.26 -9.26
C ASP A 207 -8.10 18.14 -10.09
N ASP A 208 -7.82 16.97 -10.68
CA ASP A 208 -6.63 16.76 -11.50
C ASP A 208 -6.68 17.53 -12.83
N ASP A 209 -5.57 18.19 -13.17
CA ASP A 209 -5.30 18.58 -14.55
C ASP A 209 -4.85 17.33 -15.35
N LEU A 210 -5.83 16.63 -15.91
CA LEU A 210 -5.61 15.40 -16.68
C LEU A 210 -4.65 15.59 -17.85
N ASN A 211 -4.65 16.76 -18.49
CA ASN A 211 -3.75 17.05 -19.61
C ASN A 211 -2.31 17.20 -19.12
N ALA A 212 -2.10 17.92 -18.02
CA ALA A 212 -0.78 18.04 -17.41
C ALA A 212 -0.25 16.68 -16.94
N LEU A 213 -1.12 15.84 -16.35
CA LEU A 213 -0.78 14.51 -15.88
C LEU A 213 -0.38 13.57 -17.04
N LEU A 214 -1.18 13.53 -18.11
CA LEU A 214 -0.85 12.78 -19.33
C LEU A 214 0.45 13.28 -19.97
N ALA A 215 0.67 14.59 -20.03
CA ALA A 215 1.89 15.18 -20.57
C ALA A 215 3.12 14.87 -19.70
N ALA A 216 2.95 14.72 -18.39
CA ALA A 216 4.02 14.27 -17.50
C ALA A 216 4.33 12.79 -17.76
N LEU A 217 3.33 11.90 -17.70
CA LEU A 217 3.49 10.46 -17.96
C LEU A 217 4.16 10.17 -19.31
N ALA A 218 3.76 10.88 -20.37
CA ALA A 218 4.29 10.65 -21.71
C ALA A 218 5.80 10.94 -21.86
N ARG A 219 6.36 11.83 -21.00
CA ARG A 219 7.79 12.19 -21.02
C ARG A 219 8.67 11.14 -20.33
N GLU A 220 8.07 10.28 -19.51
CA GLU A 220 8.80 9.32 -18.71
C GLU A 220 9.10 8.03 -19.48
N SER A 221 10.31 7.51 -19.31
CA SER A 221 10.71 6.22 -19.87
C SER A 221 10.34 5.03 -18.99
N GLY A 222 9.97 5.28 -17.72
CA GLY A 222 9.88 4.24 -16.70
C GLY A 222 11.23 3.91 -16.06
N ASP A 223 11.17 3.17 -14.95
CA ASP A 223 12.30 2.54 -14.28
C ASP A 223 11.96 1.07 -13.93
N ARG A 224 12.75 0.42 -13.07
CA ARG A 224 12.49 -0.98 -12.68
C ARG A 224 11.24 -1.15 -11.83
N ILE A 225 10.93 -0.17 -10.97
CA ILE A 225 9.81 -0.21 -10.02
C ILE A 225 8.52 0.26 -10.69
N THR A 226 8.64 1.24 -11.57
CA THR A 226 7.56 1.88 -12.32
C THR A 226 7.89 1.76 -13.82
N PRO A 227 7.72 0.58 -14.42
CA PRO A 227 8.11 0.34 -15.81
C PRO A 227 7.24 1.14 -16.77
N ARG A 228 7.72 1.29 -18.02
CA ARG A 228 6.98 1.99 -19.07
C ARG A 228 5.56 1.45 -19.27
N ALA A 229 5.39 0.14 -19.19
CA ALA A 229 4.10 -0.51 -19.32
C ALA A 229 3.10 -0.03 -18.27
N GLU A 230 3.55 0.25 -17.04
CA GLU A 230 2.69 0.80 -15.99
C GLU A 230 2.26 2.24 -16.30
N LEU A 231 3.18 3.07 -16.78
CA LEU A 231 2.87 4.44 -17.17
C LEU A 231 1.86 4.50 -18.33
N ASP A 232 1.99 3.60 -19.30
CA ASP A 232 1.04 3.47 -20.41
C ASP A 232 -0.33 2.99 -19.88
N ALA A 233 -0.38 2.04 -18.94
CA ALA A 233 -1.63 1.55 -18.33
C ALA A 233 -2.32 2.61 -17.44
N ALA A 234 -1.56 3.39 -16.70
CA ALA A 234 -2.07 4.52 -15.92
C ALA A 234 -2.63 5.62 -16.85
N SER A 235 -1.90 5.94 -17.93
CA SER A 235 -2.37 6.88 -18.96
C SER A 235 -3.67 6.39 -19.60
N ALA A 236 -3.78 5.10 -19.89
CA ALA A 236 -5.00 4.52 -20.43
C ALA A 236 -6.19 4.65 -19.48
N SER A 237 -5.97 4.51 -18.18
CA SER A 237 -7.03 4.70 -17.18
C SER A 237 -7.59 6.13 -17.19
N ILE A 238 -6.75 7.14 -17.45
CA ILE A 238 -7.20 8.52 -17.67
C ILE A 238 -8.06 8.63 -18.93
N TYR A 239 -7.61 8.05 -20.05
CA TYR A 239 -8.39 8.08 -21.30
C TYR A 239 -9.73 7.35 -21.18
N LEU A 240 -9.78 6.23 -20.46
CA LEU A 240 -11.03 5.54 -20.13
C LEU A 240 -11.97 6.45 -19.32
N ALA A 241 -11.46 7.15 -18.31
CA ALA A 241 -12.26 8.03 -17.46
C ALA A 241 -12.92 9.18 -18.25
N VAL A 242 -12.27 9.69 -19.29
CA VAL A 242 -12.81 10.74 -20.16
C VAL A 242 -13.57 10.20 -21.40
N GLY A 243 -13.68 8.88 -21.54
CA GLY A 243 -14.41 8.23 -22.63
C GLY A 243 -13.66 8.07 -23.95
N ASP A 244 -12.36 8.37 -24.01
CA ASP A 244 -11.53 8.04 -25.18
C ASP A 244 -11.10 6.56 -25.13
N LEU A 245 -12.06 5.70 -25.41
CA LEU A 245 -11.90 4.24 -25.37
C LEU A 245 -10.86 3.73 -26.38
N GLN A 246 -10.73 4.40 -27.52
CA GLN A 246 -9.83 3.99 -28.59
C GLN A 246 -8.36 4.21 -28.19
N THR A 247 -8.04 5.42 -27.71
CA THR A 247 -6.70 5.70 -27.18
C THR A 247 -6.40 4.84 -25.94
N SER A 248 -7.38 4.66 -25.06
CA SER A 248 -7.23 3.78 -23.88
C SER A 248 -6.89 2.35 -24.29
N ARG A 249 -7.56 1.79 -25.31
CA ARG A 249 -7.27 0.43 -25.79
C ARG A 249 -5.85 0.33 -26.31
N ASP A 250 -5.44 1.24 -27.18
CA ASP A 250 -4.15 1.18 -27.85
C ASP A 250 -2.98 1.29 -26.84
N LEU A 251 -3.16 2.08 -25.79
CA LEU A 251 -2.20 2.16 -24.67
C LEU A 251 -2.19 0.90 -23.82
N LEU A 252 -3.33 0.31 -23.49
CA LEU A 252 -3.38 -0.95 -22.71
C LEU A 252 -2.83 -2.13 -23.49
N GLU A 253 -3.05 -2.17 -24.80
CA GLU A 253 -2.44 -3.20 -25.65
C GLU A 253 -0.93 -3.01 -25.70
N ARG A 254 -0.42 -1.78 -25.84
CA ARG A 254 1.02 -1.50 -25.72
C ARG A 254 1.58 -1.91 -24.35
N ALA A 255 0.90 -1.55 -23.27
CA ALA A 255 1.28 -1.93 -21.91
C ALA A 255 1.35 -3.45 -21.77
N ALA A 256 0.33 -4.17 -22.25
CA ALA A 256 0.28 -5.64 -22.22
C ALA A 256 1.44 -6.28 -23.00
N HIS A 257 1.85 -5.70 -24.13
CA HIS A 257 3.01 -6.18 -24.90
C HIS A 257 4.35 -5.85 -24.22
N GLY A 258 4.38 -4.83 -23.36
CA GLY A 258 5.56 -4.42 -22.59
C GLY A 258 5.69 -5.09 -21.23
N LEU A 259 4.76 -5.96 -20.84
CA LEU A 259 4.85 -6.72 -19.59
C LEU A 259 6.03 -7.69 -19.65
N THR A 260 6.76 -7.78 -18.54
CA THR A 260 7.83 -8.77 -18.33
C THR A 260 7.39 -9.76 -17.26
N ASP A 261 7.87 -11.00 -17.34
CA ASP A 261 7.38 -12.11 -16.49
C ASP A 261 7.74 -11.98 -15.00
N ASP A 262 8.72 -11.14 -14.64
CA ASP A 262 9.30 -11.16 -13.29
C ASP A 262 8.73 -10.11 -12.32
N GLN A 263 8.60 -8.84 -12.71
CA GLN A 263 8.08 -7.73 -11.87
C GLN A 263 7.65 -6.51 -12.71
N PRO A 264 6.76 -5.62 -12.20
CA PRO A 264 5.93 -5.77 -11.00
C PRO A 264 4.87 -6.87 -11.17
N ARG A 265 4.77 -7.76 -10.19
CA ARG A 265 3.84 -8.90 -10.19
C ARG A 265 2.37 -8.48 -10.31
N SER A 266 1.98 -7.33 -9.77
CA SER A 266 0.59 -6.85 -9.85
C SER A 266 0.18 -6.30 -11.22
N LEU A 267 1.13 -5.83 -12.02
CA LEU A 267 0.87 -4.99 -13.20
C LEU A 267 0.11 -5.73 -14.31
N SER A 268 0.41 -7.01 -14.51
CA SER A 268 -0.26 -7.85 -15.51
C SER A 268 -1.76 -7.96 -15.24
N GLY A 269 -2.14 -8.19 -13.98
CA GLY A 269 -3.54 -8.28 -13.57
C GLY A 269 -4.28 -6.95 -13.79
N LEU A 270 -3.68 -5.84 -13.34
CA LEU A 270 -4.27 -4.50 -13.48
C LEU A 270 -4.47 -4.11 -14.95
N THR A 271 -3.45 -4.33 -15.78
CA THR A 271 -3.47 -4.00 -17.21
C THR A 271 -4.54 -4.80 -17.95
N LEU A 272 -4.58 -6.11 -17.73
CA LEU A 272 -5.54 -7.00 -18.40
C LEU A 272 -6.98 -6.75 -17.93
N ALA A 273 -7.20 -6.54 -16.63
CA ALA A 273 -8.53 -6.22 -16.10
C ALA A 273 -9.09 -4.94 -16.72
N ARG A 274 -8.26 -3.89 -16.80
CA ARG A 274 -8.63 -2.62 -17.44
C ARG A 274 -8.86 -2.77 -18.95
N LEU A 275 -8.04 -3.57 -19.65
CA LEU A 275 -8.22 -3.86 -21.07
C LEU A 275 -9.55 -4.58 -21.34
N GLY A 276 -9.96 -5.48 -20.44
CA GLY A 276 -11.27 -6.13 -20.49
C GLY A 276 -12.42 -5.11 -20.43
N GLN A 277 -12.35 -4.16 -19.50
CA GLN A 277 -13.37 -3.11 -19.37
C GLN A 277 -13.47 -2.23 -20.61
N VAL A 278 -12.33 -1.80 -21.17
CA VAL A 278 -12.29 -1.00 -22.39
C VAL A 278 -12.89 -1.77 -23.57
N ARG A 279 -12.61 -3.07 -23.69
CA ARG A 279 -13.18 -3.93 -24.74
C ARG A 279 -14.69 -4.09 -24.60
N ASP A 280 -15.21 -4.27 -23.39
CA ASP A 280 -16.66 -4.29 -23.16
C ASP A 280 -17.30 -2.95 -23.55
N ALA A 281 -16.71 -1.82 -23.15
CA ALA A 281 -17.21 -0.48 -23.47
C ALA A 281 -17.20 -0.19 -24.98
N LEU A 282 -16.28 -0.80 -25.73
CA LEU A 282 -16.21 -0.74 -27.20
C LEU A 282 -17.18 -1.73 -27.90
N GLY A 283 -17.85 -2.62 -27.15
CA GLY A 283 -18.73 -3.64 -27.69
C GLY A 283 -18.03 -4.96 -28.09
N ASP A 284 -16.73 -5.10 -27.83
CA ASP A 284 -15.91 -6.27 -28.14
C ASP A 284 -16.04 -7.37 -27.07
N ARG A 285 -17.28 -7.78 -26.76
CA ARG A 285 -17.60 -8.66 -25.62
C ARG A 285 -16.82 -9.96 -25.60
N GLU A 286 -16.64 -10.60 -26.75
CA GLU A 286 -15.93 -11.89 -26.83
C GLU A 286 -14.46 -11.73 -26.42
N LEU A 287 -13.81 -10.65 -26.87
CA LEU A 287 -12.43 -10.32 -26.49
C LEU A 287 -12.34 -9.92 -25.02
N ALA A 288 -13.29 -9.15 -24.50
CA ALA A 288 -13.35 -8.77 -23.09
C ALA A 288 -13.40 -10.01 -22.17
N VAL A 289 -14.32 -10.95 -22.44
CA VAL A 289 -14.46 -12.21 -21.69
C VAL A 289 -13.17 -13.03 -21.72
N ARG A 290 -12.49 -13.12 -22.87
CA ARG A 290 -11.17 -13.78 -22.94
C ARG A 290 -10.14 -13.08 -22.06
N THR A 291 -10.15 -11.75 -22.05
CA THR A 291 -9.21 -10.94 -21.28
C THR A 291 -9.42 -11.12 -19.77
N TYR A 292 -10.67 -11.09 -19.29
CA TYR A 292 -10.96 -11.35 -17.88
C TYR A 292 -10.58 -12.77 -17.46
N ARG A 293 -10.82 -13.77 -18.30
CA ARG A 293 -10.34 -15.15 -18.04
C ARG A 293 -8.82 -15.22 -17.95
N ALA A 294 -8.10 -14.43 -18.74
CA ALA A 294 -6.64 -14.36 -18.66
C ALA A 294 -6.19 -13.80 -17.31
N VAL A 295 -6.86 -12.78 -16.75
CA VAL A 295 -6.59 -12.26 -15.39
C VAL A 295 -6.68 -13.38 -14.35
N LEU A 296 -7.77 -14.17 -14.38
CA LEU A 296 -7.99 -15.28 -13.44
C LEU A 296 -7.02 -16.45 -13.62
N ALA A 297 -6.28 -16.49 -14.73
CA ALA A 297 -5.28 -17.52 -15.02
C ALA A 297 -3.85 -17.10 -14.65
N LEU A 298 -3.64 -15.85 -14.21
CA LEU A 298 -2.33 -15.37 -13.78
C LEU A 298 -1.89 -16.08 -12.49
N GLY A 299 -0.57 -16.30 -12.35
CA GLY A 299 0.01 -16.81 -11.10
C GLY A 299 -0.22 -15.87 -9.91
N TYR A 300 -0.36 -14.57 -10.19
CA TYR A 300 -0.86 -13.58 -9.25
C TYR A 300 -1.55 -12.44 -9.99
N ALA A 301 -2.63 -11.94 -9.42
CA ALA A 301 -3.28 -10.69 -9.77
C ALA A 301 -3.78 -10.02 -8.48
N PRO A 302 -3.70 -8.69 -8.36
CA PRO A 302 -4.22 -8.01 -7.19
C PRO A 302 -5.73 -8.17 -7.08
N GLN A 303 -6.26 -8.07 -5.87
CA GLN A 303 -7.66 -8.31 -5.55
C GLN A 303 -8.59 -7.46 -6.41
N VAL A 304 -8.28 -6.18 -6.59
CA VAL A 304 -9.07 -5.28 -7.46
C VAL A 304 -9.16 -5.77 -8.91
N ALA A 305 -8.11 -6.40 -9.44
CA ALA A 305 -8.11 -6.96 -10.78
C ALA A 305 -8.93 -8.25 -10.86
N LEU A 306 -8.83 -9.11 -9.84
CA LEU A 306 -9.64 -10.33 -9.72
C LEU A 306 -11.13 -9.99 -9.63
N GLU A 307 -11.49 -9.04 -8.77
CA GLU A 307 -12.86 -8.54 -8.61
C GLU A 307 -13.38 -7.93 -9.90
N THR A 308 -12.57 -7.11 -10.57
CA THR A 308 -12.92 -6.53 -11.87
C THR A 308 -13.17 -7.61 -12.92
N ALA A 309 -12.31 -8.63 -12.98
CA ALA A 309 -12.46 -9.74 -13.91
C ALA A 309 -13.70 -10.58 -13.61
N HIS A 310 -13.98 -10.87 -12.34
CA HIS A 310 -15.20 -11.57 -11.94
C HIS A 310 -16.46 -10.77 -12.27
N ALA A 311 -16.48 -9.47 -11.96
CA ALA A 311 -17.58 -8.57 -12.31
C ALA A 311 -17.80 -8.54 -13.82
N GLY A 312 -16.73 -8.35 -14.60
CA GLY A 312 -16.75 -8.32 -16.06
C GLY A 312 -17.21 -9.63 -16.71
N LEU A 313 -16.96 -10.79 -16.09
CA LEU A 313 -17.48 -12.08 -16.57
C LEU A 313 -18.97 -12.25 -16.30
N ASN A 314 -19.46 -11.70 -15.19
CA ASN A 314 -20.87 -11.73 -14.82
C ASN A 314 -21.70 -10.76 -15.68
N GLU A 315 -21.21 -9.53 -15.83
CA GLU A 315 -21.88 -8.45 -16.54
C GLU A 315 -20.88 -7.67 -17.39
N ALA A 316 -21.30 -7.25 -18.59
CA ALA A 316 -20.43 -6.44 -19.44
C ALA A 316 -20.23 -5.06 -18.81
N PHE A 317 -18.98 -4.61 -18.73
CA PHE A 317 -18.69 -3.27 -18.24
C PHE A 317 -19.30 -2.20 -19.17
N ALA A 318 -20.00 -1.23 -18.58
CA ALA A 318 -20.52 -0.06 -19.29
C ALA A 318 -19.94 1.20 -18.67
N LEU A 319 -19.37 2.07 -19.50
CA LEU A 319 -18.87 3.37 -19.07
C LEU A 319 -20.05 4.36 -18.97
N ASN A 320 -20.33 4.83 -17.76
CA ASN A 320 -21.31 5.89 -17.52
C ASN A 320 -20.56 7.21 -17.29
N LEU A 321 -20.69 8.16 -18.22
CA LEU A 321 -20.03 9.47 -18.17
C LEU A 321 -20.92 10.56 -17.52
N ASP A 322 -22.13 10.21 -17.08
CA ASP A 322 -23.12 11.15 -16.53
C ASP A 322 -22.99 11.37 -15.01
N GLY A 323 -21.77 11.24 -14.47
CA GLY A 323 -21.44 11.43 -13.05
C GLY A 323 -20.65 12.70 -12.80
#